data_AF-A0A840F7S4-F1
#
_entry.id   AF-A0A840F7S4-F1
#
_cell.length_a   1.000
_cell.length_b   1.000
_cell.length_c   1.000
_cell.angle_alpha   90.00
_cell.angle_beta   90.00
_cell.angle_gamma   90.00
#
_symmetry.space_group_name_H-M   'P 1'
#
loop_
_entity.id
_entity.type
_entity.pdbx_description
1 polymer ?
#
loop_
_entity_poly.entity_id
_entity_poly.type
_entity_poly.pdbx_seq_one_letter_code
_entity_poly.pdbx_strand_id
1 'polypeptide(L)'
;MSTFTQIRPDTVPLSPAAPVGPPVESARMARTFAVNVVGRILEVLDGRRPCEHLTPAVSEEVFAQVALALRRREDVIAHAPMRGPTARLRRMHLQMASATAANYFGTVERGLRTRAVAGRVELHRIVMPGRRAQTRWMLAEFGIV
;
A
#
# COMPACT_ATOMS: atom_id res chain seq x y z
N MET A 1 -10.14 -14.95 32.00
CA MET A 1 -9.77 -13.82 31.13
C MET A 1 -8.59 -14.26 30.28
N SER A 2 -8.84 -14.83 29.10
CA SER A 2 -7.77 -15.37 28.24
C SER A 2 -7.19 -14.25 27.38
N THR A 3 -5.96 -13.85 27.70
CA THR A 3 -5.17 -12.90 26.90
C THR A 3 -4.86 -13.55 25.55
N PHE A 4 -5.58 -13.16 24.49
CA PHE A 4 -5.25 -13.55 23.13
C PHE A 4 -4.03 -12.73 22.71
N THR A 5 -2.82 -13.23 22.98
CA THR A 5 -1.58 -12.65 22.46
C THR A 5 -1.63 -12.74 20.95
N GLN A 6 -2.04 -11.67 20.30
CA GLN A 6 -2.00 -11.56 18.85
C GLN A 6 -0.54 -11.63 18.42
N ILE A 7 -0.14 -12.77 17.84
CA ILE A 7 1.18 -12.93 17.23
C ILE A 7 1.23 -11.97 16.03
N ARG A 8 1.79 -10.78 16.24
CA ARG A 8 2.09 -9.86 15.13
C ARG A 8 3.33 -10.40 14.41
N PRO A 9 3.28 -10.55 13.08
CA PRO A 9 4.50 -10.80 12.32
C PRO A 9 5.47 -9.65 12.49
N ASP A 10 6.74 -9.98 12.72
CA ASP A 10 7.82 -9.03 12.54
C ASP A 10 8.09 -8.89 11.04
N THR A 11 8.01 -7.66 10.54
CA THR A 11 8.30 -7.34 9.14
C THR A 11 9.60 -6.57 9.05
N VAL A 12 10.62 -7.21 8.49
CA VAL A 12 11.96 -6.63 8.36
C VAL A 12 12.23 -6.35 6.88
N PRO A 13 12.63 -5.13 6.48
CA PRO A 13 13.03 -4.84 5.10
C PRO A 13 14.16 -5.78 4.67
N LEU A 14 14.08 -6.31 3.45
CA LEU A 14 15.18 -7.12 2.91
C LEU A 14 16.31 -6.22 2.42
N SER A 15 17.54 -6.61 2.77
CA SER A 15 18.74 -5.96 2.26
C SER A 15 18.76 -5.97 0.72
N PRO A 16 19.13 -4.85 0.07
CA PRO A 16 19.09 -4.69 -1.39
C PRO A 16 20.00 -5.64 -2.16
N ALA A 17 20.96 -6.28 -1.50
CA ALA A 17 21.91 -7.22 -2.10
C ALA A 17 21.41 -8.67 -2.19
N ALA A 18 20.27 -9.03 -1.59
CA ALA A 18 19.76 -10.40 -1.65
C ALA A 18 18.99 -10.63 -2.97
N PRO A 19 19.48 -11.46 -3.91
CA PRO A 19 18.75 -11.73 -5.14
C PRO A 19 17.49 -12.55 -4.83
N VAL A 20 16.34 -11.94 -5.02
CA VAL A 20 15.04 -12.60 -4.96
C VAL A 20 14.57 -12.84 -6.39
N GLY A 21 15.02 -13.94 -7.00
CA GLY A 21 14.58 -14.38 -8.33
C GLY A 21 15.09 -13.53 -9.51
N PRO A 22 14.68 -13.88 -10.75
CA PRO A 22 15.10 -13.17 -11.96
C PRO A 22 14.52 -11.74 -11.99
N PRO A 23 15.29 -10.71 -12.41
CA PRO A 23 14.90 -9.30 -12.29
C PRO A 23 13.53 -8.94 -12.91
N VAL A 24 13.19 -9.56 -14.05
CA VAL A 24 11.94 -9.30 -14.78
C VAL A 24 10.72 -9.78 -14.00
N GLU A 25 10.80 -10.94 -13.35
CA GLU A 25 9.68 -11.47 -12.57
C GLU A 25 9.46 -10.63 -11.32
N SER A 26 10.53 -10.23 -10.64
CA SER A 26 10.46 -9.35 -9.47
C SER A 26 9.84 -8.00 -9.81
N ALA A 27 10.18 -7.42 -10.96
CA ALA A 27 9.55 -6.20 -11.45
C ALA A 27 8.05 -6.38 -11.76
N ARG A 28 7.66 -7.51 -12.38
CA ARG A 28 6.25 -7.84 -12.65
C ARG A 28 5.45 -8.01 -11.36
N MET A 29 6.01 -8.72 -10.38
CA MET A 29 5.40 -8.92 -9.06
C MET A 29 5.24 -7.59 -8.31
N ALA A 30 6.30 -6.77 -8.27
CA ALA A 30 6.28 -5.44 -7.65
C ALA A 30 5.21 -4.54 -8.28
N ARG A 31 5.12 -4.52 -9.62
CA ARG A 31 4.10 -3.74 -10.33
C ARG A 31 2.69 -4.22 -10.03
N THR A 32 2.45 -5.53 -10.09
CA THR A 32 1.14 -6.12 -9.80
C THR A 32 0.71 -5.81 -8.36
N PHE A 33 1.66 -5.90 -7.42
CA PHE A 33 1.44 -5.52 -6.04
C PHE A 33 1.10 -4.03 -5.90
N ALA A 34 1.91 -3.14 -6.48
CA ALA A 34 1.73 -1.68 -6.40
C ALA A 34 0.35 -1.24 -6.94
N VAL A 35 -0.06 -1.76 -8.09
CA VAL A 35 -1.38 -1.47 -8.68
C VAL A 35 -2.51 -1.89 -7.74
N ASN A 36 -2.43 -3.10 -7.17
CA ASN A 36 -3.45 -3.62 -6.28
C ASN A 36 -3.54 -2.87 -4.94
N VAL A 37 -2.40 -2.57 -4.31
CA VAL A 37 -2.38 -1.89 -3.01
C VAL A 37 -2.79 -0.42 -3.14
N VAL A 38 -2.33 0.29 -4.18
CA VAL A 38 -2.76 1.67 -4.43
C VAL A 38 -4.25 1.71 -4.76
N GLY A 39 -4.76 0.80 -5.60
CA GLY A 39 -6.20 0.68 -5.84
C GLY A 39 -7.00 0.48 -4.56
N ARG A 40 -6.52 -0.38 -3.65
CA ARG A 40 -7.15 -0.62 -2.35
C ARG A 40 -7.14 0.62 -1.45
N ILE A 41 -6.04 1.38 -1.43
CA ILE A 41 -5.96 2.64 -0.70
C ILE A 41 -7.01 3.62 -1.24
N LEU A 42 -7.18 3.72 -2.55
CA LEU A 42 -8.20 4.58 -3.16
C LEU A 42 -9.62 4.16 -2.77
N GLU A 43 -9.91 2.85 -2.75
CA GLU A 43 -11.21 2.34 -2.29
C GLU A 43 -11.47 2.65 -0.81
N VAL A 44 -10.44 2.55 0.03
CA VAL A 44 -10.49 2.94 1.45
C VAL A 44 -10.73 4.44 1.59
N LEU A 45 -9.96 5.27 0.87
CA LEU A 45 -10.12 6.73 0.83
C LEU A 45 -11.46 7.17 0.21
N ASP A 46 -12.12 6.31 -0.55
CA ASP A 46 -13.49 6.48 -1.04
C ASP A 46 -14.55 5.92 -0.06
N GLY A 47 -14.16 5.29 1.04
CA GLY A 47 -15.04 4.71 2.07
C GLY A 47 -15.75 3.43 1.66
N ARG A 48 -15.22 2.71 0.66
CA ARG A 48 -15.79 1.45 0.14
C ARG A 48 -15.19 0.22 0.79
N ARG A 49 -14.10 0.39 1.52
CA ARG A 49 -13.43 -0.64 2.30
C ARG A 49 -13.00 -0.10 3.66
N PRO A 50 -13.04 -0.92 4.72
CA PRO A 50 -12.41 -0.62 5.99
C PRO A 50 -10.89 -0.41 5.86
N CYS A 51 -10.32 0.47 6.67
CA CYS A 51 -8.89 0.81 6.63
C CYS A 51 -8.01 -0.39 7.02
N GLU A 52 -8.51 -1.28 7.88
CA GLU A 52 -7.86 -2.49 8.39
C GLU A 52 -7.50 -3.48 7.27
N HIS A 53 -8.16 -3.38 6.11
CA HIS A 53 -7.84 -4.19 4.94
C HIS A 53 -6.48 -3.83 4.30
N LEU A 54 -5.85 -2.74 4.71
CA LEU A 54 -4.52 -2.30 4.26
C LEU A 54 -3.38 -2.89 5.08
N THR A 55 -3.61 -3.20 6.37
CA THR A 55 -2.60 -3.69 7.31
C THR A 55 -1.62 -4.74 6.76
N PRO A 56 -2.06 -5.77 5.97
CA PRO A 56 -1.12 -6.77 5.48
C PRO A 56 -0.23 -6.31 4.31
N ALA A 57 -0.45 -5.11 3.76
CA ALA A 57 0.16 -4.65 2.50
C ALA A 57 0.83 -3.27 2.59
N VAL A 58 0.71 -2.54 3.69
CA VAL A 58 1.30 -1.20 3.84
C VAL A 58 2.17 -1.14 5.10
N SER A 59 3.15 -0.26 5.11
CA SER A 59 3.92 0.07 6.31
C SER A 59 3.01 0.72 7.36
N GLU A 60 3.45 0.68 8.63
CA GLU A 60 2.73 1.34 9.73
C GLU A 60 2.60 2.85 9.51
N GLU A 61 3.63 3.48 8.96
CA GLU A 61 3.63 4.90 8.60
C GLU A 61 2.57 5.22 7.53
N VAL A 62 2.55 4.46 6.43
CA VAL A 62 1.54 4.65 5.38
C VAL A 62 0.13 4.37 5.92
N PHE A 63 -0.03 3.35 6.78
CA PHE A 63 -1.31 3.07 7.43
C PHE A 63 -1.78 4.27 8.26
N ALA A 64 -0.91 4.82 9.11
CA ALA A 64 -1.22 5.97 9.94
C ALA A 64 -1.57 7.21 9.10
N GLN A 65 -0.84 7.46 8.02
CA GLN A 65 -1.11 8.55 7.08
C GLN A 65 -2.49 8.41 6.43
N VAL A 66 -2.85 7.21 5.94
CA VAL A 66 -4.16 6.95 5.32
C VAL A 66 -5.27 7.09 6.36
N ALA A 67 -5.11 6.53 7.56
CA ALA A 67 -6.08 6.65 8.65
C ALA A 67 -6.32 8.11 9.05
N LEU A 68 -5.26 8.93 9.11
CA LEU A 68 -5.38 10.37 9.38
C LEU A 68 -6.10 11.11 8.24
N ALA A 69 -5.86 10.74 6.98
CA ALA A 69 -6.57 11.30 5.84
C ALA A 69 -8.07 10.96 5.86
N LEU A 70 -8.44 9.74 6.29
CA LEU A 70 -9.84 9.33 6.49
C LEU A 70 -10.52 10.15 7.58
N ARG A 71 -9.90 10.31 8.75
CA ARG A 71 -10.45 11.11 9.85
C ARG A 71 -10.73 12.55 9.43
N ARG A 72 -9.75 13.21 8.81
CA ARG A 72 -9.93 14.58 8.27
C ARG A 72 -11.05 14.67 7.25
N ARG A 73 -11.30 13.60 6.48
CA ARG A 73 -12.39 13.54 5.53
C ARG A 73 -13.74 13.37 6.23
N GLU A 74 -13.83 12.53 7.25
CA GLU A 74 -15.05 12.33 8.04
C GLU A 74 -15.50 13.64 8.69
N ASP A 75 -14.56 14.42 9.24
CA ASP A 75 -14.82 15.76 9.79
C ASP A 75 -15.47 16.70 8.76
N VAL A 76 -15.06 16.61 7.49
CA VAL A 76 -15.60 17.42 6.38
C VAL A 76 -16.95 16.87 5.88
N ILE A 77 -17.12 15.54 5.84
CA ILE A 77 -18.28 14.84 5.25
C ILE A 77 -19.48 14.76 6.20
N ALA A 78 -19.31 15.03 7.49
CA ALA A 78 -20.43 15.25 8.43
C ALA A 78 -21.49 16.26 7.91
N HIS A 79 -21.17 17.03 6.86
CA HIS A 79 -22.02 18.04 6.23
C HIS A 79 -22.56 17.68 4.82
N ALA A 80 -22.24 16.52 4.21
CA ALA A 80 -22.81 16.15 2.89
C ALA A 80 -22.74 14.64 2.55
N PRO A 81 -23.80 14.03 1.99
CA PRO A 81 -23.81 12.60 1.66
C PRO A 81 -22.82 12.24 0.54
N MET A 82 -22.08 11.17 0.79
CA MET A 82 -20.93 10.75 -0.01
C MET A 82 -21.35 9.89 -1.21
N ARG A 83 -21.74 10.53 -2.32
CA ARG A 83 -22.01 9.86 -3.62
C ARG A 83 -21.19 10.46 -4.76
N GLY A 84 -19.89 10.63 -4.54
CA GLY A 84 -18.95 11.08 -5.57
C GLY A 84 -18.46 9.95 -6.49
N PRO A 85 -17.93 10.28 -7.68
CA PRO A 85 -17.29 9.31 -8.57
C PRO A 85 -16.08 8.64 -7.90
N THR A 86 -15.85 7.37 -8.24
CA THR A 86 -14.73 6.56 -7.71
C THR A 86 -13.40 7.08 -8.19
N ALA A 87 -12.42 7.14 -7.31
CA ALA A 87 -11.03 7.33 -7.69
C ALA A 87 -10.53 6.10 -8.48
N ARG A 88 -10.08 6.30 -9.70
CA ARG A 88 -9.55 5.25 -10.58
C ARG A 88 -8.09 5.53 -10.89
N LEU A 89 -7.24 4.54 -10.63
CA LEU A 89 -5.84 4.54 -11.09
C LEU A 89 -5.83 4.36 -12.61
N ARG A 90 -5.22 5.29 -13.35
CA ARG A 90 -5.20 5.27 -14.83
C ARG A 90 -3.94 4.66 -15.39
N ARG A 91 -2.80 5.18 -14.98
CA ARG A 91 -1.47 4.70 -15.40
C ARG A 91 -0.58 4.58 -14.18
N MET A 92 0.24 3.54 -14.18
CA MET A 92 1.27 3.33 -13.19
C MET A 92 2.54 2.81 -13.88
N HIS A 93 3.60 3.59 -13.71
CA HIS A 93 4.96 3.26 -14.07
C HIS A 93 5.68 2.79 -12.81
N LEU A 94 6.57 1.82 -12.97
CA LEU A 94 7.39 1.27 -11.90
C LEU A 94 8.85 1.35 -12.35
N GLN A 95 9.72 1.81 -11.46
CA GLN A 95 11.17 1.83 -11.64
C GLN A 95 11.80 1.02 -10.51
N MET A 96 12.45 -0.09 -10.85
CA MET A 96 13.21 -0.87 -9.86
C MET A 96 14.39 -0.03 -9.36
N ALA A 97 14.50 0.11 -8.04
CA ALA A 97 15.66 0.72 -7.38
C ALA A 97 16.68 -0.34 -6.94
N SER A 98 16.21 -1.56 -6.67
CA SER A 98 17.02 -2.75 -6.38
C SER A 98 16.21 -4.01 -6.69
N ALA A 99 16.75 -5.20 -6.40
CA ALA A 99 15.97 -6.45 -6.48
C ALA A 99 14.80 -6.52 -5.47
N THR A 100 14.86 -5.71 -4.40
CA THR A 100 13.92 -5.73 -3.28
C THR A 100 13.15 -4.43 -3.12
N ALA A 101 13.32 -3.45 -4.01
CA ALA A 101 12.62 -2.18 -3.90
C ALA A 101 12.35 -1.53 -5.25
N ALA A 102 11.22 -0.83 -5.34
CA ALA A 102 10.83 -0.11 -6.55
C ALA A 102 10.05 1.16 -6.22
N ASN A 103 10.29 2.21 -7.00
CA ASN A 103 9.51 3.44 -6.96
C ASN A 103 8.37 3.33 -7.98
N TYR A 104 7.19 3.86 -7.66
CA TYR A 104 6.07 3.93 -8.58
C TYR A 104 5.58 5.36 -8.76
N PHE A 105 5.04 5.62 -9.95
CA PHE A 105 4.52 6.91 -10.36
C PHE A 105 3.28 6.70 -11.21
N GLY A 106 2.25 7.52 -11.02
CA GLY A 106 1.00 7.35 -11.72
C GLY A 106 0.05 8.51 -11.58
N THR A 107 -1.14 8.30 -12.13
CA THR A 107 -2.23 9.27 -12.07
C THR A 107 -3.52 8.61 -11.63
N VAL A 108 -4.26 9.34 -10.80
CA VAL A 108 -5.56 8.95 -10.28
C VAL A 108 -6.59 9.96 -10.75
N GLU A 109 -7.69 9.47 -11.32
CA GLU A 109 -8.80 10.31 -11.71
C GLU A 109 -9.97 10.13 -10.75
N ARG A 110 -10.61 11.24 -10.37
CA ARG A 110 -11.83 11.25 -9.56
C ARG A 110 -12.78 12.31 -10.11
N GLY A 111 -13.80 11.86 -10.86
CA GLY A 111 -14.67 12.77 -11.60
C GLY A 111 -13.88 13.55 -12.65
N LEU A 112 -13.93 14.88 -12.61
CA LEU A 112 -13.20 15.76 -13.52
C LEU A 112 -11.79 16.14 -13.03
N ARG A 113 -11.33 15.55 -11.92
CA ARG A 113 -10.04 15.89 -11.31
C ARG A 113 -9.03 14.76 -11.53
N THR A 114 -7.85 15.12 -12.02
CA THR A 114 -6.69 14.22 -12.12
C THR A 114 -5.66 14.63 -11.08
N ARG A 115 -5.13 13.64 -10.34
CA ARG A 115 -4.11 13.80 -9.30
C ARG A 115 -2.92 12.91 -9.59
N ALA A 116 -1.74 13.37 -9.20
CA ALA A 116 -0.53 12.56 -9.29
C ALA A 116 -0.43 11.65 -8.06
N VAL A 117 0.06 10.43 -8.24
CA VAL A 117 0.33 9.49 -7.15
C VAL A 117 1.74 8.93 -7.32
N ALA A 118 2.48 8.86 -6.23
CA ALA A 118 3.85 8.35 -6.24
C ALA A 118 4.19 7.72 -4.89
N GLY A 119 5.23 6.90 -4.88
CA GLY A 119 5.77 6.34 -3.65
C GLY A 119 6.67 5.14 -3.94
N ARG A 120 6.79 4.27 -2.95
CA ARG A 120 7.77 3.19 -2.94
C ARG A 120 7.18 1.89 -2.42
N VAL A 121 7.57 0.78 -3.05
CA VAL A 121 7.31 -0.58 -2.58
C VAL A 121 8.62 -1.26 -2.23
N GLU A 122 8.62 -2.01 -1.13
CA GLU A 122 9.78 -2.74 -0.64
C GLU A 122 9.39 -4.18 -0.33
N LEU A 123 10.33 -5.10 -0.52
CA LEU A 123 10.16 -6.49 -0.18
C LEU A 123 10.61 -6.70 1.26
N HIS A 124 9.68 -7.10 2.11
CA HIS A 124 9.94 -7.39 3.51
C HIS A 124 9.97 -8.89 3.75
N ARG A 125 10.82 -9.30 4.68
CA ARG A 125 10.77 -10.61 5.31
C ARG A 125 9.78 -10.55 6.46
N ILE A 126 8.73 -11.32 6.35
CA ILE A 126 7.75 -11.59 7.38
C ILE A 126 8.24 -12.79 8.17
N VAL A 127 8.57 -12.56 9.45
CA VAL A 127 8.96 -13.62 10.39
C VAL A 127 7.79 -13.87 11.32
N MET A 128 7.38 -15.14 11.37
CA MET A 128 6.30 -15.62 12.22
C MET A 128 6.88 -16.70 13.14
N PRO A 129 6.58 -16.68 14.46
CA PRO A 129 6.98 -17.73 15.37
C PRO A 129 6.55 -19.12 14.86
N GLY A 130 7.49 -20.06 14.80
CA GLY A 130 7.23 -21.44 14.37
C GLY A 130 6.90 -21.63 12.88
N ARG A 131 7.02 -20.59 12.04
CA ARG A 131 6.81 -20.71 10.59
C ARG A 131 8.06 -20.28 9.81
N ARG A 132 8.19 -20.83 8.59
CA ARG A 132 9.23 -20.37 7.66
C ARG A 132 8.98 -18.91 7.32
N ALA A 133 10.04 -18.11 7.37
CA ALA A 133 9.97 -16.71 6.99
C ALA A 133 9.53 -16.58 5.53
N GLN A 134 8.59 -15.67 5.27
CA GLN A 134 8.03 -15.42 3.96
C GLN A 134 8.44 -14.03 3.48
N THR A 135 8.72 -13.85 2.20
CA THR A 135 8.95 -12.53 1.62
C THR A 135 7.65 -11.99 1.04
N ARG A 136 7.39 -10.69 1.25
CA ARG A 136 6.18 -10.04 0.74
C ARG A 136 6.48 -8.59 0.40
N TRP A 137 5.94 -8.14 -0.72
CA TRP A 137 5.95 -6.73 -1.05
C TRP A 137 5.06 -5.94 -0.08
N MET A 138 5.53 -4.77 0.29
CA MET A 138 4.88 -3.82 1.18
C MET A 138 4.97 -2.43 0.56
N LEU A 139 3.91 -1.63 0.68
CA LEU A 139 3.95 -0.22 0.32
C LEU A 139 4.63 0.55 1.46
N ALA A 140 5.85 1.02 1.22
CA ALA A 140 6.65 1.71 2.22
C ALA A 140 6.33 3.22 2.25
N GLU A 141 6.03 3.80 1.08
CA GLU A 141 5.74 5.23 0.93
C GLU A 141 4.52 5.44 0.03
N PHE A 142 3.72 6.46 0.36
CA PHE A 142 2.51 6.82 -0.39
C PHE A 142 2.29 8.34 -0.40
N GLY A 143 2.24 8.94 -1.58
CA GLY A 143 1.91 10.34 -1.78
C GLY A 143 0.87 10.51 -2.89
N ILE A 144 -0.10 11.39 -2.65
CA ILE A 144 -1.07 11.83 -3.66
C ILE A 144 -1.17 13.36 -3.61
N VAL A 145 -1.04 13.99 -4.77
CA VAL A 145 -1.04 15.46 -4.96
C VAL A 145 -2.22 15.87 -5.81
#